data_AF-A0AAW7D3E8-F1
#
_entry.id   AF-A0AAW7D3E8-F1
#
_cell.length_a   1.000
_cell.length_b   1.000
_cell.length_c   1.000
_cell.angle_alpha   90.00
_cell.angle_beta   90.00
_cell.angle_gamma   90.00
#
_symmetry.space_group_name_H-M   'P 1'
#
loop_
_entity.id
_entity.type
_entity.pdbx_description
1 polymer ?
#
loop_
_entity_poly.entity_id
_entity_poly.type
_entity_poly.pdbx_seq_one_letter_code
_entity_poly.pdbx_strand_id
1 'polypeptide(L)'
;MKPNQIIELFIQDVAVELNDEFDRNFERKAFFDETWPAEKLKNSNGSLMNRTGTLRASISNNILNDIISWQSSLPYSEIHNTGGKIKITQKMRNFFWAMYYKNIGNTLYDIKTKSAVYNDAPKEAIFWKALALKKIGDEITIPKRQFIGNHPRVHEVIQDVFNDMENELNNYVLNNLNK
;
A
#
# COMPACT_ATOMS: atom_id res chain seq x y z
N MET A 1 -19.96 32.48 8.95
CA MET A 1 -18.57 32.05 8.65
C MET A 1 -17.83 33.16 7.92
N LYS A 2 -16.52 33.23 8.06
CA LYS A 2 -15.65 34.01 7.16
C LYS A 2 -15.34 33.17 5.91
N PRO A 3 -15.05 33.77 4.74
CA PRO A 3 -14.74 33.02 3.51
C PRO A 3 -13.63 31.96 3.71
N ASN A 4 -12.55 32.31 4.41
CA ASN A 4 -11.44 31.37 4.67
C ASN A 4 -11.88 30.15 5.48
N GLN A 5 -12.83 30.31 6.41
CA GLN A 5 -13.32 29.19 7.23
C GLN A 5 -14.08 28.17 6.39
N ILE A 6 -14.78 28.61 5.34
CA ILE A 6 -15.51 27.72 4.43
C ILE A 6 -14.52 26.87 3.64
N ILE A 7 -13.44 27.49 3.14
CA ILE A 7 -12.38 26.78 2.41
C ILE A 7 -11.65 25.78 3.33
N GLU A 8 -11.32 26.18 4.55
CA GLU A 8 -10.68 25.31 5.55
C GLU A 8 -11.54 24.08 5.85
N LEU A 9 -12.86 24.25 6.03
CA LEU A 9 -13.80 23.15 6.28
C LEU A 9 -13.92 22.22 5.08
N PHE A 10 -14.09 22.78 3.89
CA PHE A 10 -14.11 21.99 2.64
C PHE A 10 -12.87 21.11 2.50
N ILE A 11 -11.69 21.66 2.74
CA ILE A 11 -10.42 20.93 2.65
C ILE A 11 -10.34 19.84 3.72
N GLN A 12 -10.82 20.11 4.93
CA GLN A 12 -10.89 19.11 6.01
C GLN A 12 -11.82 17.96 5.65
N ASP A 13 -13.02 18.25 5.15
CA ASP A 13 -14.01 17.24 4.77
C ASP A 13 -13.50 16.38 3.60
N VAL A 14 -12.93 17.00 2.57
CA VAL A 14 -12.25 16.29 1.47
C VAL A 14 -11.13 15.39 2.00
N ALA A 15 -10.32 15.88 2.93
CA ALA A 15 -9.21 15.10 3.48
C ALA A 15 -9.69 13.88 4.27
N VAL A 16 -10.79 14.01 5.02
CA VAL A 16 -11.42 12.91 5.78
C VAL A 16 -12.00 11.87 4.80
N GLU A 17 -12.83 12.30 3.86
CA GLU A 17 -13.49 11.39 2.91
C GLU A 17 -12.49 10.64 2.02
N LEU A 18 -11.46 11.34 1.51
CA LEU A 18 -10.41 10.70 0.71
C LEU A 18 -9.54 9.76 1.54
N ASN A 19 -9.26 10.09 2.81
CA ASN A 19 -8.53 9.18 3.68
C ASN A 19 -9.30 7.87 3.89
N ASP A 20 -10.62 7.95 4.10
CA ASP A 20 -11.48 6.78 4.24
C ASP A 20 -11.60 5.98 2.94
N GLU A 21 -11.64 6.65 1.78
CA GLU A 21 -11.61 5.97 0.47
C GLU A 21 -10.28 5.26 0.19
N PHE A 22 -9.15 5.89 0.51
CA PHE A 22 -7.84 5.26 0.37
C PHE A 22 -7.64 4.11 1.36
N ASP A 23 -8.20 4.22 2.57
CA ASP A 23 -8.19 3.13 3.54
C ASP A 23 -9.00 1.92 3.04
N ARG A 24 -10.18 2.16 2.46
CA ARG A 24 -11.04 1.11 1.87
C ARG A 24 -10.37 0.38 0.70
N ASN A 25 -9.38 0.96 0.02
CA ASN A 25 -8.61 0.26 -1.02
C ASN A 25 -7.90 -1.00 -0.49
N PHE A 26 -7.49 -1.01 0.78
CA PHE A 26 -6.88 -2.19 1.41
C PHE A 26 -7.87 -3.34 1.63
N GLU A 27 -9.14 -3.01 1.84
CA GLU A 27 -10.23 -3.98 1.96
C GLU A 27 -10.62 -4.54 0.59
N ARG A 28 -10.75 -3.63 -0.39
CA ARG A 28 -11.00 -3.96 -1.81
C ARG A 28 -9.86 -4.80 -2.42
N LYS A 29 -8.64 -4.64 -1.91
CA LYS A 29 -7.39 -5.16 -2.51
C LYS A 29 -7.17 -4.61 -3.93
N ALA A 30 -7.55 -3.36 -4.11
CA ALA A 30 -7.58 -2.65 -5.38
C ALA A 30 -7.39 -1.16 -5.13
N PHE A 31 -6.81 -0.46 -6.08
CA PHE A 31 -6.89 1.00 -6.12
C PHE A 31 -8.22 1.36 -6.77
N PHE A 32 -9.25 1.58 -5.97
CA PHE A 32 -10.63 1.71 -6.45
C PHE A 32 -11.08 0.49 -7.25
N ASP A 33 -11.15 0.59 -8.58
CA ASP A 33 -11.49 -0.48 -9.52
C ASP A 33 -10.26 -1.24 -10.07
N GLU A 34 -9.04 -0.73 -9.87
CA GLU A 34 -7.81 -1.37 -10.33
C GLU A 34 -7.29 -2.42 -9.32
N THR A 35 -7.62 -3.69 -9.53
CA THR A 35 -7.16 -4.79 -8.65
C THR A 35 -5.64 -4.92 -8.58
N TRP A 36 -5.11 -5.13 -7.37
CA TRP A 36 -3.66 -5.28 -7.19
C TRP A 36 -3.13 -6.60 -7.77
N PRO A 37 -1.92 -6.59 -8.36
CA PRO A 37 -1.28 -7.80 -8.84
C PRO A 37 -1.11 -8.85 -7.73
N ALA A 38 -1.56 -10.07 -8.05
CA ALA A 38 -1.48 -11.22 -7.16
C ALA A 38 -0.05 -11.46 -6.67
N GLU A 39 0.08 -11.93 -5.43
CA GLU A 39 1.36 -12.31 -4.87
C GLU A 39 1.89 -13.61 -5.50
N LYS A 40 3.20 -13.68 -5.72
CA LYS A 40 3.86 -14.88 -6.27
C LYS A 40 3.85 -16.05 -5.27
N LEU A 41 3.94 -15.74 -3.98
CA LEU A 41 3.83 -16.70 -2.90
C LEU A 41 2.53 -16.45 -2.14
N LYS A 42 1.63 -17.43 -2.17
CA LYS A 42 0.40 -17.40 -1.38
C LYS A 42 0.74 -17.68 0.08
N ASN A 43 0.25 -16.85 0.98
CA ASN A 43 0.34 -17.09 2.42
C ASN A 43 -1.06 -17.30 3.01
N SER A 44 -1.19 -18.08 4.08
CA SER A 44 -2.43 -18.26 4.83
C SER A 44 -2.92 -16.97 5.51
N ASN A 45 -2.01 -16.06 5.85
CA ASN A 45 -2.28 -14.91 6.72
C ASN A 45 -2.86 -13.68 5.98
N GLY A 46 -3.44 -13.89 4.79
CA GLY A 46 -4.08 -12.83 4.01
C GLY A 46 -3.19 -12.10 3.02
N SER A 47 -3.75 -11.06 2.41
CA SER A 47 -3.16 -10.35 1.26
C SER A 47 -1.87 -9.60 1.64
N LEU A 48 -0.90 -9.57 0.73
CA LEU A 48 0.41 -8.93 0.93
C LEU A 48 0.33 -7.53 1.58
N MET A 49 -0.57 -6.68 1.08
CA MET A 49 -0.71 -5.28 1.52
C MET A 49 -1.37 -5.13 2.90
N ASN A 50 -2.06 -6.17 3.37
CA ASN A 50 -2.87 -6.13 4.59
C ASN A 50 -2.51 -7.25 5.59
N ARG A 51 -1.42 -8.01 5.35
CA ARG A 51 -1.05 -9.19 6.15
C ARG A 51 -0.78 -8.87 7.61
N THR A 52 -0.09 -7.77 7.87
CA THR A 52 0.21 -7.27 9.22
C THR A 52 -0.66 -6.07 9.60
N GLY A 53 -1.40 -5.49 8.65
CA GLY A 53 -2.09 -4.21 8.79
C GLY A 53 -1.18 -2.99 8.93
N THR A 54 0.14 -3.17 9.10
CA THR A 54 1.08 -2.07 9.38
C THR A 54 1.16 -1.05 8.24
N LEU A 55 1.04 -1.49 6.98
CA LEU A 55 1.05 -0.55 5.85
C LEU A 55 -0.18 0.35 5.85
N ARG A 56 -1.37 -0.24 5.97
CA ARG A 56 -2.65 0.49 6.12
C ARG A 56 -2.57 1.50 7.27
N ALA A 57 -2.16 1.04 8.46
CA ALA A 57 -2.05 1.87 9.65
C ALA A 57 -0.92 2.93 9.61
N SER A 58 0.02 2.83 8.68
CA SER A 58 1.13 3.78 8.57
C SER A 58 0.77 5.05 7.81
N ILE A 59 -0.35 5.04 7.09
CA ILE A 59 -0.79 6.13 6.24
C ILE A 59 -1.39 7.22 7.11
N SER A 60 -0.95 8.45 6.89
CA SER A 60 -1.57 9.61 7.49
C SER A 60 -1.66 10.75 6.48
N ASN A 61 -2.66 11.62 6.68
CA ASN A 61 -2.75 12.87 5.98
C ASN A 61 -2.25 14.02 6.87
N ASN A 62 -1.86 15.11 6.24
CA ASN A 62 -1.58 16.38 6.90
C ASN A 62 -2.05 17.52 5.99
N ILE A 63 -2.67 18.53 6.60
CA ILE A 63 -3.16 19.73 5.93
C ILE A 63 -2.28 20.90 6.38
N LEU A 64 -1.48 21.43 5.45
CA LEU A 64 -0.63 22.58 5.69
C LEU A 64 -0.80 23.58 4.55
N ASN A 65 -1.13 24.84 4.89
CA ASN A 65 -1.32 25.92 3.92
C ASN A 65 -2.27 25.51 2.77
N ASP A 66 -3.46 24.99 3.10
CA ASP A 66 -4.47 24.53 2.14
C ASP A 66 -4.03 23.38 1.22
N ILE A 67 -2.91 22.72 1.53
CA ILE A 67 -2.41 21.55 0.80
C ILE A 67 -2.67 20.30 1.62
N ILE A 68 -3.42 19.37 1.04
CA ILE A 68 -3.59 18.03 1.59
C ILE A 68 -2.43 17.16 1.10
N SER A 69 -1.69 16.58 2.04
CA SER A 69 -0.57 15.68 1.76
C SER A 69 -0.78 14.35 2.46
N TRP A 70 -0.53 13.25 1.75
CA TRP A 70 -0.53 11.91 2.34
C TRP A 70 0.89 11.38 2.40
N GLN A 71 1.21 10.74 3.51
CA GLN A 71 2.53 10.15 3.75
C GLN A 71 2.39 8.81 4.46
N SER A 72 3.47 8.03 4.45
CA SER A 72 3.58 6.81 5.23
C SER A 72 4.88 6.82 6.02
N SER A 73 4.83 6.38 7.26
CA SER A 73 6.01 6.21 8.11
C SER A 73 6.91 5.04 7.70
N LEU A 74 6.49 4.22 6.74
CA LEU A 74 7.20 3.03 6.30
C LEU A 74 8.03 3.31 5.05
N PRO A 75 9.35 2.98 5.05
CA PRO A 75 10.24 3.28 3.93
C PRO A 75 9.92 2.45 2.67
N TYR A 76 9.19 1.35 2.80
CA TYR A 76 8.81 0.48 1.69
C TYR A 76 7.43 0.80 1.10
N SER A 77 6.70 1.76 1.67
CA SER A 77 5.35 2.14 1.22
C SER A 77 5.37 2.69 -0.21
N GLU A 78 6.33 3.56 -0.51
CA GLU A 78 6.48 4.23 -1.80
C GLU A 78 6.64 3.21 -2.93
N ILE A 79 7.58 2.26 -2.80
CA ILE A 79 7.84 1.26 -3.84
C ILE A 79 6.65 0.31 -4.06
N HIS A 80 5.76 0.14 -3.07
CA HIS A 80 4.49 -0.55 -3.31
C HIS A 80 3.52 0.34 -4.06
N ASN A 81 3.39 1.62 -3.70
CA ASN A 81 2.44 2.52 -4.33
C ASN A 81 2.76 2.78 -5.81
N THR A 82 4.04 2.99 -6.13
CA THR A 82 4.51 3.35 -7.47
C THR A 82 4.96 2.13 -8.29
N GLY A 83 5.40 1.07 -7.61
CA GLY A 83 6.13 -0.02 -8.26
C GLY A 83 7.55 0.41 -8.63
N GLY A 84 8.36 -0.55 -9.08
CA GLY A 84 9.71 -0.24 -9.54
C GLY A 84 10.66 -1.42 -9.47
N LYS A 85 11.96 -1.11 -9.47
CA LYS A 85 13.01 -2.13 -9.41
C LYS A 85 13.98 -1.83 -8.29
N ILE A 86 14.41 -2.88 -7.60
CA ILE A 86 15.43 -2.80 -6.55
C ILE A 86 16.61 -3.68 -6.92
N LYS A 87 17.83 -3.22 -6.61
CA LYS A 87 19.04 -4.02 -6.82
C LYS A 87 19.30 -4.93 -5.64
N ILE A 88 19.67 -6.18 -5.91
CA ILE A 88 20.00 -7.16 -4.87
C ILE A 88 21.30 -6.77 -4.19
N THR A 89 21.24 -6.57 -2.89
CA THR A 89 22.43 -6.33 -2.05
C THR A 89 22.96 -7.64 -1.45
N GLN A 90 24.21 -7.63 -1.00
CA GLN A 90 24.77 -8.78 -0.25
C GLN A 90 23.95 -9.10 1.00
N LYS A 91 23.48 -8.07 1.73
CA LYS A 91 22.62 -8.25 2.92
C LYS A 91 21.30 -8.96 2.56
N MET A 92 20.66 -8.57 1.45
CA MET A 92 19.45 -9.24 0.95
C MET A 92 19.72 -10.69 0.58
N ARG A 93 20.82 -10.97 -0.13
CA ARG A 93 21.19 -12.34 -0.51
C ARG A 93 21.42 -13.23 0.72
N ASN A 94 22.11 -12.71 1.74
CA ASN A 94 22.31 -13.43 3.00
C ASN A 94 20.97 -13.70 3.71
N PHE A 95 20.08 -12.71 3.71
CA PHE A 95 18.73 -12.85 4.24
C PHE A 95 17.92 -13.91 3.49
N PHE A 96 18.00 -13.95 2.15
CA PHE A 96 17.31 -14.97 1.34
C PHE A 96 17.80 -16.39 1.68
N TRP A 97 19.11 -16.59 1.88
CA TRP A 97 19.63 -17.87 2.37
C TRP A 97 19.14 -18.22 3.78
N ALA A 98 19.14 -17.26 4.70
CA ALA A 98 18.62 -17.47 6.04
C ALA A 98 17.13 -17.89 6.01
N MET A 99 16.33 -17.24 5.17
CA MET A 99 14.92 -17.59 4.97
C MET A 99 14.75 -18.96 4.32
N TYR A 100 15.59 -19.35 3.36
CA TYR A 100 15.59 -20.70 2.79
C TYR A 100 15.78 -21.77 3.86
N TYR A 101 16.85 -21.67 4.67
CA TYR A 101 17.14 -22.66 5.71
C TYR A 101 16.09 -22.66 6.83
N LYS A 102 15.49 -21.51 7.14
CA LYS A 102 14.37 -21.42 8.08
C LYS A 102 13.13 -22.18 7.59
N ASN A 103 12.82 -22.09 6.29
CA ASN A 103 11.58 -22.66 5.73
C ASN A 103 11.73 -24.12 5.28
N ILE A 104 12.96 -24.61 5.10
CA ILE A 104 13.16 -25.98 4.64
C ILE A 104 13.06 -27.03 5.76
N GLY A 105 13.25 -26.63 7.02
CA GLY A 105 13.13 -27.51 8.18
C GLY A 105 14.03 -28.75 8.11
N ASN A 106 13.59 -29.84 8.77
CA ASN A 106 14.26 -31.15 8.73
C ASN A 106 14.00 -31.94 7.43
N THR A 107 13.18 -31.41 6.51
CA THR A 107 12.71 -32.11 5.30
C THR A 107 13.85 -32.51 4.37
N LEU A 108 15.02 -31.86 4.46
CA LEU A 108 16.19 -32.22 3.67
C LEU A 108 16.98 -33.40 4.18
N TYR A 109 16.79 -33.87 5.42
CA TYR A 109 17.59 -34.97 5.96
C TYR A 109 16.69 -35.97 6.67
N ASP A 110 16.30 -37.01 5.95
CA ASP A 110 15.68 -38.16 6.57
C ASP A 110 16.77 -38.98 7.29
N ILE A 111 16.74 -38.91 8.62
CA ILE A 111 17.67 -39.61 9.51
C ILE A 111 17.59 -41.14 9.31
N LYS A 112 16.43 -41.68 8.87
CA LYS A 112 16.22 -43.12 8.68
C LYS A 112 16.82 -43.62 7.36
N THR A 113 16.71 -42.85 6.28
CA THR A 113 17.21 -43.23 4.95
C THR A 113 18.56 -42.59 4.61
N LYS A 114 19.11 -41.73 5.47
CA LYS A 114 20.37 -40.96 5.28
C LYS A 114 20.46 -40.28 3.91
N SER A 115 19.31 -39.85 3.39
CA SER A 115 19.21 -39.35 2.02
C SER A 115 18.65 -37.94 2.03
N ALA A 116 19.23 -37.08 1.19
CA ALA A 116 18.71 -35.74 1.00
C ALA A 116 17.42 -35.83 0.17
N VAL A 117 16.25 -35.58 0.78
CA VAL A 117 14.99 -35.49 0.04
C VAL A 117 14.95 -34.14 -0.66
N TYR A 118 15.69 -34.04 -1.76
CA TYR A 118 15.86 -32.79 -2.52
C TYR A 118 14.57 -32.36 -3.25
N ASN A 119 13.59 -33.27 -3.36
CA ASN A 119 12.44 -33.12 -4.26
C ASN A 119 11.18 -32.51 -3.62
N ASP A 120 11.06 -32.46 -2.28
CA ASP A 120 9.84 -32.01 -1.58
C ASP A 120 10.05 -30.77 -0.69
N ALA A 121 11.00 -29.90 -1.05
CA ALA A 121 11.18 -28.64 -0.33
C ALA A 121 9.89 -27.79 -0.40
N PRO A 122 9.44 -27.18 0.72
CA PRO A 122 8.27 -26.30 0.72
C PRO A 122 8.38 -25.20 -0.34
N LYS A 123 7.25 -24.77 -0.91
CA LYS A 123 7.21 -23.76 -1.99
C LYS A 123 7.90 -22.46 -1.60
N GLU A 124 7.75 -22.05 -0.34
CA GLU A 124 8.41 -20.89 0.25
C GLU A 124 9.93 -21.05 0.26
N ALA A 125 10.44 -22.22 0.64
CA ALA A 125 11.87 -22.51 0.62
C ALA A 125 12.43 -22.42 -0.81
N ILE A 126 11.76 -23.04 -1.79
CA ILE A 126 12.17 -22.99 -3.20
C ILE A 126 12.24 -21.54 -3.69
N PHE A 127 11.26 -20.70 -3.33
CA PHE A 127 11.25 -19.28 -3.69
C PHE A 127 12.43 -18.51 -3.09
N TRP A 128 12.72 -18.69 -1.79
CA TRP A 128 13.86 -18.03 -1.15
C TRP A 128 15.18 -18.48 -1.77
N LYS A 129 15.33 -19.76 -2.09
CA LYS A 129 16.51 -20.30 -2.80
C LYS A 129 16.68 -19.64 -4.17
N ALA A 130 15.60 -19.52 -4.94
CA ALA A 130 15.64 -18.89 -6.26
C ALA A 130 16.09 -17.42 -6.18
N LEU A 131 15.67 -16.68 -5.15
CA LEU A 131 16.15 -15.32 -4.90
C LEU A 131 17.62 -15.29 -4.46
N ALA A 132 18.04 -16.21 -3.59
CA ALA A 132 19.40 -16.27 -3.06
C ALA A 132 20.47 -16.63 -4.12
N LEU A 133 20.05 -17.32 -5.18
CA LEU A 133 20.90 -17.69 -6.31
C LEU A 133 21.11 -16.54 -7.32
N LYS A 134 20.33 -15.46 -7.24
CA LYS A 134 20.54 -14.27 -8.08
C LYS A 134 21.87 -13.58 -7.74
N LYS A 135 22.46 -12.90 -8.72
CA LYS A 135 23.72 -12.18 -8.52
C LYS A 135 23.48 -10.89 -7.76
N ILE A 136 24.49 -10.44 -7.04
CA ILE A 136 24.46 -9.13 -6.39
C ILE A 136 24.51 -8.06 -7.47
N GLY A 137 23.65 -7.05 -7.36
CA GLY A 137 23.45 -6.04 -8.40
C GLY A 137 22.33 -6.38 -9.39
N ASP A 138 21.86 -7.62 -9.44
CA ASP A 138 20.68 -7.98 -10.25
C ASP A 138 19.43 -7.23 -9.77
N GLU A 139 18.47 -7.01 -10.67
CA GLU A 139 17.24 -6.29 -10.37
C GLU A 139 16.08 -7.23 -10.00
N ILE A 140 15.30 -6.82 -9.00
CA ILE A 140 14.00 -7.41 -8.66
C ILE A 140 12.93 -6.37 -8.98
N THR A 141 11.96 -6.75 -9.82
CA THR A 141 10.79 -5.94 -10.12
C THR A 141 9.72 -6.11 -9.05
N ILE A 142 9.31 -5.00 -8.44
CA ILE A 142 8.18 -4.88 -7.54
C ILE A 142 7.00 -4.32 -8.35
N PRO A 143 5.89 -5.07 -8.48
CA PRO A 143 4.74 -4.56 -9.22
C PRO A 143 4.02 -3.48 -8.41
N LYS A 144 3.50 -2.49 -9.14
CA LYS A 144 2.71 -1.38 -8.62
C LYS A 144 1.44 -1.91 -7.93
N ARG A 145 1.19 -1.44 -6.71
CA ARG A 145 0.00 -1.68 -5.89
C ARG A 145 -0.40 -0.34 -5.30
N GLN A 146 -0.99 0.49 -6.14
CA GLN A 146 -1.36 1.84 -5.76
C GLN A 146 -2.42 1.80 -4.66
N PHE A 147 -2.24 2.56 -3.60
CA PHE A 147 -3.24 2.72 -2.55
C PHE A 147 -3.60 4.19 -2.35
N ILE A 148 -2.72 5.11 -2.76
CA ILE A 148 -2.93 6.56 -2.76
C ILE A 148 -2.51 7.14 -4.10
N GLY A 149 -3.27 8.12 -4.59
CA GLY A 149 -2.89 8.96 -5.72
C GLY A 149 -4.10 9.39 -6.54
N ASN A 150 -3.84 9.86 -7.75
CA ASN A 150 -4.90 10.37 -8.63
C ASN A 150 -5.78 9.25 -9.21
N HIS A 151 -7.09 9.48 -9.25
CA HIS A 151 -8.09 8.58 -9.82
C HIS A 151 -9.38 9.35 -10.15
N PRO A 152 -10.20 8.95 -11.14
CA PRO A 152 -11.53 9.54 -11.37
C PRO A 152 -12.39 9.57 -10.09
N ARG A 153 -12.37 8.48 -9.32
CA ARG A 153 -13.08 8.39 -8.03
C ARG A 153 -12.67 9.46 -7.01
N VAL A 154 -11.42 9.94 -7.03
CA VAL A 154 -10.98 11.04 -6.16
C VAL A 154 -11.71 12.34 -6.52
N HIS A 155 -11.91 12.60 -7.81
CA HIS A 155 -12.63 13.79 -8.27
C HIS A 155 -14.11 13.71 -7.94
N GLU A 156 -14.71 12.52 -8.05
CA GLU A 156 -16.09 12.28 -7.63
C GLU A 156 -16.29 12.60 -6.14
N VAL A 157 -15.40 12.12 -5.27
CA VAL A 157 -15.47 12.42 -3.82
C VAL A 157 -15.34 13.92 -3.56
N ILE A 158 -14.43 14.61 -4.24
CA ILE A 158 -14.29 16.07 -4.11
C ILE A 158 -15.59 16.77 -4.53
N GLN A 159 -16.23 16.31 -5.61
CA GLN A 159 -17.49 16.86 -6.08
C GLN A 159 -18.64 16.58 -5.11
N ASP A 160 -18.68 15.39 -4.52
CA ASP A 160 -19.69 15.00 -3.53
C ASP A 160 -19.61 15.92 -2.31
N VAL A 161 -18.39 16.13 -1.75
CA VAL A 161 -18.17 17.06 -0.64
C VAL A 161 -18.56 18.50 -1.01
N PHE A 162 -18.29 18.91 -2.26
CA PHE A 162 -18.67 20.25 -2.73
C PHE A 162 -20.19 20.42 -2.76
N ASN A 163 -20.91 19.42 -3.28
CA ASN A 163 -22.37 19.42 -3.35
C ASN A 163 -23.00 19.45 -1.94
N ASP A 164 -22.41 18.73 -0.98
CA ASP A 164 -22.88 18.74 0.41
C ASP A 164 -22.73 20.13 1.04
N MET A 165 -21.66 20.86 0.71
CA MET A 165 -21.41 22.22 1.19
C MET A 165 -22.20 23.31 0.41
N GLU A 166 -22.82 22.98 -0.73
CA GLU A 166 -23.47 23.93 -1.63
C GLU A 166 -24.53 24.79 -0.91
N ASN A 167 -25.32 24.17 -0.04
CA ASN A 167 -26.35 24.87 0.73
C ASN A 167 -25.77 25.93 1.67
N GLU A 168 -24.63 25.63 2.32
CA GLU A 168 -23.96 26.57 3.22
C GLU A 168 -23.37 27.75 2.46
N LEU A 169 -22.76 27.48 1.29
CA LEU A 169 -22.27 28.50 0.37
C LEU A 169 -23.40 29.42 -0.11
N ASN A 170 -24.51 28.84 -0.56
CA ASN A 170 -25.67 29.61 -1.04
C ASN A 170 -26.23 30.51 0.07
N ASN A 171 -26.41 29.98 1.28
CA ASN A 171 -26.87 30.75 2.43
C ASN A 171 -25.87 31.87 2.80
N TYR A 172 -24.58 31.59 2.74
CA TYR A 172 -23.54 32.59 2.99
C TYR A 172 -23.63 33.74 1.99
N VAL A 173 -23.72 33.44 0.69
CA VAL A 173 -23.82 34.47 -0.36
C VAL A 173 -25.10 35.27 -0.20
N LEU A 174 -26.26 34.63 -0.06
CA LEU A 174 -27.56 35.30 0.07
C LEU A 174 -27.60 36.28 1.25
N ASN A 175 -27.00 35.93 2.39
CA ASN A 175 -26.94 36.79 3.57
C ASN A 175 -26.02 38.01 3.40
N ASN A 176 -25.08 37.96 2.45
CA ASN A 176 -24.15 39.06 2.15
C ASN A 176 -24.49 39.79 0.84
N LEU A 177 -25.61 39.45 0.19
CA LEU A 177 -26.15 40.26 -0.90
C LEU A 177 -26.72 41.56 -0.31
N ASN A 178 -26.08 42.69 -0.64
CA ASN A 178 -26.70 43.99 -0.43
C ASN A 178 -27.94 44.10 -1.32
N LYS A 179 -29.10 44.42 -0.71
CA LYS A 179 -30.28 44.90 -1.43
C LYS A 179 -30.16 46.38 -1.73
#